data_AF-A0A7V1LFQ6-F1
#
_entry.id   AF-A0A7V1LFQ6-F1
#
_cell.length_a   1.000
_cell.length_b   1.000
_cell.length_c   1.000
_cell.angle_alpha   90.00
_cell.angle_beta   90.00
_cell.angle_gamma   90.00
#
_symmetry.space_group_name_H-M   'P 1'
#
loop_
_entity.id
_entity.type
_entity.pdbx_description
1 polymer ?
#
loop_
_entity_poly.entity_id
_entity_poly.type
_entity_poly.pdbx_seq_one_letter_code
_entity_poly.pdbx_strand_id
1 'polypeptide(L)'
;MRFYCTNCWNDITENDKICSHCGADQTELHGEVFEEKLIRALHNPEPETVIRAANILADLKVLDALPSLESLIKINLDPFILAAAIKSICKIGGENYFYRARNLLKSKKSFIVENALKDCQSFLKLYKSK
;
A
#
# COMPACT_ATOMS: atom_id res chain seq x y z
N MET A 1 3.08 -5.27 -27.06
CA MET A 1 3.41 -4.92 -25.66
C MET A 1 2.51 -3.78 -25.24
N ARG A 2 2.07 -3.72 -23.98
CA ARG A 2 1.32 -2.57 -23.45
C ARG A 2 2.22 -1.80 -22.48
N PHE A 3 2.13 -0.48 -22.51
CA PHE A 3 2.88 0.42 -21.64
C PHE A 3 1.90 1.26 -20.84
N TYR A 4 2.27 1.56 -19.60
CA TYR A 4 1.40 2.25 -18.65
C TYR A 4 2.15 3.41 -18.03
N CYS A 5 1.45 4.52 -17.83
CA CYS A 5 1.95 5.60 -17.00
C CYS A 5 2.05 5.10 -15.56
N THR A 6 3.22 5.20 -14.94
CA THR A 6 3.40 4.72 -13.55
C THR A 6 2.82 5.67 -12.48
N ASN A 7 2.21 6.77 -12.91
CA ASN A 7 1.49 7.72 -12.05
C ASN A 7 -0.03 7.54 -12.08
N CYS A 8 -0.65 7.60 -13.26
CA CYS A 8 -2.10 7.48 -13.38
C CYS A 8 -2.58 6.11 -13.86
N TRP A 9 -1.66 5.22 -14.24
CA TRP A 9 -1.92 3.84 -14.69
C TRP A 9 -2.73 3.71 -16.00
N ASN A 10 -2.96 4.81 -16.71
CA ASN A 10 -3.51 4.78 -18.07
C ASN A 10 -2.49 4.24 -19.07
N ASP A 11 -3.01 3.63 -20.14
CA ASP A 11 -2.20 3.19 -21.29
C ASP A 11 -1.45 4.38 -21.90
N ILE A 12 -0.19 4.17 -22.26
CA ILE A 12 0.67 5.13 -22.99
C ILE A 12 1.42 4.38 -24.10
N THR A 13 2.15 5.10 -24.94
CA THR A 13 3.07 4.49 -25.91
C THR A 13 4.45 4.23 -25.28
N GLU A 14 5.22 3.33 -25.88
CA GLU A 14 6.58 2.98 -25.43
C GLU A 14 7.52 4.19 -25.28
N ASN A 15 7.36 5.19 -26.15
CA ASN A 15 8.25 6.33 -26.25
C ASN A 15 7.68 7.60 -25.58
N ASP A 16 6.54 7.50 -24.91
CA ASP A 16 5.93 8.65 -24.23
C ASP A 16 6.78 9.06 -23.02
N LYS A 17 7.47 10.19 -23.16
CA LYS A 17 8.17 10.82 -22.03
C LYS A 17 7.22 11.53 -21.09
N ILE A 18 6.17 12.16 -21.63
CA ILE A 18 5.16 12.87 -20.85
C ILE A 18 3.82 12.16 -21.05
N CYS A 19 3.15 11.81 -19.96
CA CYS A 19 1.84 11.18 -20.03
C CYS A 19 0.77 12.18 -20.50
N SER A 20 0.06 11.85 -21.57
CA SER A 20 -1.05 12.66 -22.11
C SER A 20 -2.27 12.76 -21.19
N HIS A 21 -2.41 11.84 -20.23
CA HIS A 21 -3.56 11.79 -19.33
C HIS A 21 -3.36 12.57 -18.02
N CYS A 22 -2.14 12.62 -17.50
CA CYS A 22 -1.85 13.26 -16.20
C CYS A 22 -0.67 14.24 -16.20
N GLY A 23 0.06 14.36 -17.32
CA GLY A 23 1.19 15.27 -17.47
C GLY A 23 2.50 14.81 -16.81
N ALA A 24 2.52 13.63 -16.18
CA ALA A 24 3.72 13.16 -15.48
C ALA A 24 4.85 12.77 -16.44
N ASP A 25 6.09 13.16 -16.10
CA ASP A 25 7.30 12.78 -16.84
C ASP A 25 7.76 11.37 -16.46
N GLN A 26 7.61 10.42 -17.38
CA GLN A 26 7.98 9.02 -17.18
C GLN A 26 9.49 8.81 -17.00
N THR A 27 10.33 9.73 -17.50
CA THR A 27 11.78 9.66 -17.31
C THR A 27 12.16 10.00 -15.87
N GLU A 28 11.49 11.01 -15.28
CA GLU A 28 11.66 11.35 -13.86
C GLU A 28 11.14 10.23 -12.96
N LEU A 29 9.93 9.72 -13.22
CA LEU A 29 9.34 8.62 -12.43
C LEU A 29 10.20 7.33 -12.51
N HIS A 30 10.85 7.08 -13.65
CA HIS A 30 11.78 5.96 -13.79
C HIS A 30 13.06 6.17 -12.98
N GLY A 31 13.50 7.41 -12.79
CA GLY A 31 14.69 7.75 -12.00
C GLY A 31 14.49 7.71 -10.48
N GLU A 32 13.24 7.65 -10.01
CA GLU A 32 12.96 7.65 -8.57
C GLU A 32 13.55 6.46 -7.82
N VAL A 33 13.78 6.69 -6.52
CA VAL A 33 14.15 5.63 -5.58
C VAL A 33 13.05 4.57 -5.47
N PHE A 34 13.45 3.36 -5.12
CA PHE A 34 12.59 2.19 -5.19
C PHE A 34 11.37 2.29 -4.26
N GLU A 35 11.55 2.87 -3.08
CA GLU A 35 10.52 3.07 -2.08
C GLU A 35 9.39 3.98 -2.59
N GLU A 36 9.73 5.09 -3.26
CA GLU A 36 8.75 6.01 -3.85
C GLU A 36 7.91 5.33 -4.94
N LYS A 37 8.57 4.52 -5.78
CA LYS A 37 7.88 3.70 -6.79
C LYS A 37 6.88 2.74 -6.16
N LEU A 38 7.23 2.12 -5.04
CA LEU A 38 6.34 1.22 -4.31
C LEU A 38 5.19 1.96 -3.63
N ILE A 39 5.45 3.12 -3.02
CA ILE A 39 4.41 3.96 -2.41
C ILE A 39 3.39 4.37 -3.48
N ARG A 40 3.86 4.74 -4.68
CA ARG A 40 2.98 5.04 -5.81
C ARG A 40 2.19 3.83 -6.29
N ALA A 41 2.82 2.65 -6.34
CA ALA A 41 2.17 1.39 -6.71
C ALA A 41 1.01 0.99 -5.79
N LEU A 42 0.90 1.55 -4.58
CA LEU A 42 -0.29 1.39 -3.73
C LEU A 42 -1.57 1.95 -4.37
N HIS A 43 -1.46 2.82 -5.37
CA HIS A 43 -2.61 3.39 -6.08
C HIS A 43 -2.87 2.71 -7.44
N ASN A 44 -2.24 1.57 -7.69
CA ASN A 44 -2.44 0.82 -8.93
C ASN A 44 -3.88 0.26 -9.01
N PRO A 45 -4.53 0.29 -10.18
CA PRO A 45 -5.87 -0.27 -10.35
C PRO A 45 -5.92 -1.81 -10.21
N GLU A 46 -4.79 -2.49 -10.37
CA GLU A 46 -4.68 -3.94 -10.27
C GLU A 46 -4.43 -4.35 -8.79
N PRO A 47 -5.37 -5.07 -8.15
CA PRO A 47 -5.31 -5.35 -6.72
C PRO A 47 -4.07 -6.11 -6.26
N GLU A 48 -3.56 -7.07 -7.04
CA GLU A 48 -2.38 -7.84 -6.65
C GLU A 48 -1.12 -6.97 -6.59
N THR A 49 -1.00 -5.99 -7.48
CA THR A 49 0.08 -5.00 -7.48
C THR A 49 0.04 -4.16 -6.22
N VAL A 50 -1.14 -3.69 -5.81
CA VAL A 50 -1.32 -2.95 -4.55
C VAL A 50 -0.91 -3.80 -3.35
N ILE A 51 -1.37 -5.05 -3.29
CA ILE A 51 -1.05 -6.00 -2.21
C ILE A 51 0.46 -6.27 -2.16
N ARG A 52 1.08 -6.49 -3.33
CA ARG A 52 2.52 -6.74 -3.45
C ARG A 52 3.33 -5.54 -3.00
N ALA A 53 2.96 -4.34 -3.44
CA ALA A 53 3.62 -3.10 -3.02
C ALA A 53 3.56 -2.91 -1.50
N ALA A 54 2.38 -3.10 -0.89
CA ALA A 54 2.21 -3.00 0.56
C ALA A 54 3.12 -3.98 1.32
N ASN A 55 3.17 -5.25 0.89
CA ASN A 55 4.01 -6.26 1.51
C ASN A 55 5.51 -5.92 1.41
N ILE A 56 5.99 -5.48 0.24
CA ILE A 56 7.39 -5.11 0.05
C ILE A 56 7.76 -3.89 0.94
N LEU A 57 6.91 -2.87 0.99
CA LEU A 57 7.11 -1.71 1.87
C LEU A 57 7.20 -2.11 3.35
N ALA A 58 6.41 -3.11 3.76
CA ALA A 58 6.42 -3.64 5.12
C ALA A 58 7.68 -4.45 5.43
N ASP A 59 8.19 -5.21 4.46
CA ASP A 59 9.44 -5.96 4.57
C ASP A 59 10.64 -5.01 4.67
N LEU A 60 10.64 -3.93 3.88
CA LEU A 60 11.66 -2.88 3.88
C LEU A 60 11.53 -1.88 5.04
N LYS A 61 10.45 -1.94 5.83
CA LYS A 61 10.17 -1.05 6.98
C LYS A 61 10.13 0.44 6.60
N VAL A 62 9.58 0.75 5.42
CA VAL A 62 9.48 2.13 4.91
C VAL A 62 8.45 2.92 5.71
N LEU A 63 8.91 3.75 6.66
CA LEU A 63 8.04 4.56 7.52
C LEU A 63 7.17 5.53 6.71
N ASP A 64 7.72 6.10 5.63
CA ASP A 64 7.03 7.06 4.77
C ASP A 64 5.82 6.47 4.02
N ALA A 65 5.69 5.14 3.98
CA ALA A 65 4.52 4.47 3.40
C ALA A 65 3.27 4.52 4.29
N LEU A 66 3.41 4.81 5.60
CA LEU A 66 2.29 4.74 6.55
C LEU A 66 1.08 5.62 6.15
N PRO A 67 1.25 6.88 5.69
CA PRO A 67 0.12 7.69 5.22
C PRO A 67 -0.62 7.06 4.03
N SER A 68 0.11 6.51 3.06
CA SER A 68 -0.47 5.87 1.87
C SER A 68 -1.19 4.57 2.21
N LEU A 69 -0.64 3.77 3.13
CA LEU A 69 -1.31 2.55 3.62
C LEU A 69 -2.60 2.87 4.40
N GLU A 70 -2.64 3.96 5.17
CA GLU A 70 -3.89 4.42 5.80
C GLU A 70 -4.90 4.92 4.78
N SER A 71 -4.42 5.63 3.74
CA SER A 71 -5.27 6.07 2.62
C SER A 71 -5.94 4.88 1.94
N LEU A 72 -5.18 3.81 1.67
CA LEU A 72 -5.71 2.55 1.15
C LEU A 72 -6.87 2.03 1.99
N ILE A 73 -6.71 1.99 3.31
CA ILE A 73 -7.79 1.54 4.21
C ILE A 73 -9.02 2.45 4.09
N LYS A 74 -8.85 3.77 3.93
CA LYS A 74 -9.98 4.71 3.85
C LYS A 74 -10.78 4.53 2.56
N ILE A 75 -10.11 4.39 1.43
CA ILE A 75 -10.73 4.47 0.09
C ILE A 75 -11.13 3.12 -0.51
N ASN A 76 -10.58 2.00 -0.03
CA ASN A 76 -10.87 0.67 -0.58
C ASN A 76 -11.89 -0.12 0.24
N LEU A 77 -12.56 -1.05 -0.44
CA LEU A 77 -13.45 -2.06 0.17
C LEU A 77 -12.97 -3.49 -0.06
N ASP A 78 -11.96 -3.70 -0.91
CA ASP A 78 -11.42 -5.03 -1.18
C ASP A 78 -10.79 -5.61 0.10
N PRO A 79 -11.30 -6.74 0.62
CA PRO A 79 -10.85 -7.28 1.89
C PRO A 79 -9.39 -7.78 1.89
N PHE A 80 -8.83 -8.14 0.73
CA PHE A 80 -7.43 -8.56 0.60
C PHE A 80 -6.50 -7.35 0.63
N ILE A 81 -6.85 -6.25 -0.06
CA ILE A 81 -6.11 -4.98 0.03
C ILE A 81 -6.13 -4.47 1.48
N LEU A 82 -7.30 -4.45 2.12
CA LEU A 82 -7.45 -4.00 3.50
C LEU A 82 -6.61 -4.85 4.48
N ALA A 83 -6.58 -6.17 4.28
CA ALA A 83 -5.77 -7.08 5.07
C ALA A 83 -4.26 -6.88 4.86
N ALA A 84 -3.80 -6.66 3.63
CA ALA A 84 -2.41 -6.35 3.33
C ALA A 84 -2.00 -5.01 3.97
N ALA A 85 -2.86 -3.98 3.86
CA ALA A 85 -2.60 -2.67 4.43
C ALA A 85 -2.46 -2.71 5.96
N ILE A 86 -3.38 -3.36 6.69
CA ILE A 86 -3.29 -3.43 8.16
C ILE A 86 -2.07 -4.23 8.64
N LYS A 87 -1.73 -5.33 7.95
CA LYS A 87 -0.52 -6.12 8.25
C LYS A 87 0.74 -5.27 8.05
N SER A 88 0.78 -4.51 6.96
CA SER A 88 1.89 -3.62 6.63
C SER A 88 2.05 -2.50 7.65
N ILE A 89 0.94 -1.82 7.99
CA ILE A 89 0.93 -0.77 9.01
C ILE A 89 1.41 -1.28 10.36
N CYS A 90 0.93 -2.45 10.79
CA CYS A 90 1.35 -3.07 12.05
C CYS A 90 2.86 -3.37 12.05
N LYS A 91 3.38 -3.90 10.94
CA LYS A 91 4.80 -4.25 10.79
C LYS A 91 5.70 -3.01 10.74
N ILE A 92 5.25 -1.90 10.18
CA ILE A 92 6.04 -0.67 9.99
C ILE A 92 5.93 0.26 11.21
N GLY A 93 4.70 0.65 11.57
CA GLY A 93 4.43 1.69 12.56
C GLY A 93 4.18 1.18 13.98
N GLY A 94 4.05 -0.14 14.15
CA GLY A 94 3.83 -0.75 15.47
C GLY A 94 2.44 -0.45 16.04
N GLU A 95 2.36 -0.45 17.38
CA GLU A 95 1.10 -0.50 18.11
C GLU A 95 0.21 0.74 17.91
N ASN A 96 0.78 1.95 17.95
CA ASN A 96 0.02 3.19 17.79
C ASN A 96 -0.69 3.24 16.43
N TYR A 97 0.03 2.89 15.36
CA TYR A 97 -0.51 2.86 14.01
C TYR A 97 -1.51 1.72 13.81
N PHE A 98 -1.29 0.56 14.43
CA PHE A 98 -2.26 -0.53 14.44
C PHE A 98 -3.61 -0.11 15.02
N TYR A 99 -3.64 0.57 16.17
CA TYR A 99 -4.91 1.00 16.77
C TYR A 99 -5.64 2.04 15.92
N ARG A 100 -4.89 2.98 15.33
CA ARG A 100 -5.44 3.96 14.39
C ARG A 100 -6.06 3.28 13.16
N ALA A 101 -5.33 2.37 12.52
CA ALA A 101 -5.81 1.64 11.35
C ALA A 101 -6.99 0.70 11.68
N ARG A 102 -6.97 0.04 12.84
CA ARG A 102 -8.10 -0.75 13.34
C ARG A 102 -9.37 0.08 13.48
N ASN A 103 -9.26 1.33 13.95
CA ASN A 103 -10.43 2.22 14.04
C ASN A 103 -11.02 2.54 12.66
N LEU A 104 -10.19 2.73 11.63
CA LEU A 104 -10.63 2.97 10.25
C LEU A 104 -11.35 1.76 9.62
N LEU A 105 -11.08 0.55 10.12
CA LEU A 105 -11.66 -0.70 9.65
C LEU A 105 -12.96 -1.09 10.36
N LYS A 106 -13.39 -0.38 11.42
CA LYS A 106 -14.60 -0.75 12.20
C LYS A 106 -15.86 -0.90 11.36
N SER A 107 -16.01 -0.08 10.32
CA SER A 107 -17.16 -0.13 9.40
C SER A 107 -17.02 -1.18 8.29
N LYS A 108 -15.84 -1.80 8.15
CA LYS A 108 -15.49 -2.72 7.04
C LYS A 108 -15.42 -4.16 7.55
N LYS A 109 -16.58 -4.78 7.74
CA LYS A 109 -16.68 -6.16 8.25
C LYS A 109 -16.25 -7.16 7.18
N SER A 110 -15.20 -7.92 7.46
CA SER A 110 -14.72 -9.02 6.63
C SER A 110 -13.92 -10.00 7.47
N PHE A 111 -14.18 -11.29 7.30
CA PHE A 111 -13.42 -12.36 7.97
C PHE A 111 -11.92 -12.27 7.70
N ILE A 112 -11.53 -11.90 6.47
CA ILE A 112 -10.11 -11.76 6.07
C ILE A 112 -9.46 -10.62 6.86
N VAL A 113 -10.14 -9.48 6.95
CA VAL A 113 -9.67 -8.31 7.70
C VAL A 113 -9.62 -8.60 9.20
N GLU A 114 -10.61 -9.29 9.74
CA GLU A 114 -10.64 -9.71 11.15
C GLU A 114 -9.49 -10.65 11.50
N ASN A 115 -9.15 -11.60 10.62
CA ASN A 115 -7.98 -12.46 10.83
C ASN A 115 -6.69 -11.65 10.77
N ALA A 116 -6.56 -10.74 9.80
CA ALA A 116 -5.39 -9.85 9.74
C ALA A 116 -5.21 -9.01 11.00
N LEU A 117 -6.30 -8.50 11.59
CA LEU A 117 -6.28 -7.78 12.86
C LEU A 117 -5.82 -8.67 14.03
N LYS A 118 -6.28 -9.93 14.09
CA LYS A 118 -5.86 -10.91 15.12
C LYS A 118 -4.39 -11.27 14.98
N ASP A 119 -3.90 -11.48 13.76
CA ASP A 119 -2.49 -11.74 13.45
C ASP A 119 -1.62 -10.58 13.94
N CYS A 120 -2.00 -9.34 13.58
CA CYS A 120 -1.31 -8.13 14.01
C CYS A 120 -1.26 -7.99 15.53
N GLN A 121 -2.40 -8.22 16.19
CA GLN A 121 -2.46 -8.11 17.65
C GLN A 121 -1.58 -9.17 18.34
N SER A 122 -1.49 -10.37 17.78
CA SER A 122 -0.60 -11.43 18.28
C SER A 122 0.87 -11.06 18.08
N PHE A 123 1.22 -10.54 16.89
CA PHE A 123 2.57 -10.04 16.58
C PHE A 123 3.02 -8.95 17.57
N LEU A 124 2.19 -7.94 17.83
CA LEU A 124 2.52 -6.85 18.74
C LEU A 124 2.71 -7.32 20.19
N LYS A 125 1.94 -8.32 20.64
CA LYS A 125 2.12 -8.91 21.98
C LYS A 125 3.47 -9.59 22.13
N LEU A 126 3.92 -10.35 21.13
CA LEU A 126 5.20 -11.05 21.15
C LEU A 126 6.40 -10.09 21.16
N TYR A 127 6.27 -8.93 20.53
CA TYR A 127 7.32 -7.90 20.50
C TYR A 127 7.43 -7.09 21.80
N LYS A 128 6.41 -7.09 22.66
CA LYS A 128 6.47 -6.46 24.00
C LYS A 128 7.20 -7.29 25.05
N SER A 129 7.42 -8.58 24.79
CA SER A 129 8.06 -9.54 25.70
C SER A 129 9.57 -9.69 25.48
N LYS A 130 10.19 -8.82 24.69
CA LYS A 130 11.64 -8.72 24.49
C LYS A 130 12.09 -7.33 24.91
#